data_AF-A0A7C1VTZ9-F1
#
_entry.id   AF-A0A7C1VTZ9-F1
#
_cell.length_a   1.000
_cell.length_b   1.000
_cell.length_c   1.000
_cell.angle_alpha   90.00
_cell.angle_beta   90.00
_cell.angle_gamma   90.00
#
_symmetry.space_group_name_H-M   'P 1'
#
loop_
_entity.id
_entity.type
_entity.pdbx_description
1 polymer ?
#
loop_
_entity_poly.entity_id
_entity_poly.type
_entity_poly.pdbx_seq_one_letter_code
_entity_poly.pdbx_strand_id
1 'polypeptide(L)'
;MNKKQNDLLPPIDEWIKKHRFKTTRDIPVPKRLLDQVIGQEKAVEVVRKAAEQKRHVMLIGDPGTGKSMIARAMTEFLPKEELEDILVYPNPEDPNTPLVRVVPGGKAKEIVKAKRAEAKKKSEQQSSIILSLVILIIMASLLFAFTSVPPHPEYALFGILIGIMIYIFMARGLATQRTELQNTPKILVAHNKGDLPPFVDATAAHSGALLGDVRHDPFQSAGLETPPHQLVEAGAIHRAHKGVLYIDEI
;
A
#
# COMPACT_ATOMS: atom_id res chain seq x y z
N MET A 1 8.20 -49.48 26.12
CA MET A 1 6.97 -50.26 26.36
C MET A 1 5.82 -49.32 26.66
N ASN A 2 5.00 -49.03 25.66
CA ASN A 2 3.56 -48.73 25.73
C ASN A 2 3.15 -48.23 24.34
N LYS A 3 3.05 -49.19 23.40
CA LYS A 3 2.18 -49.04 22.23
C LYS A 3 0.77 -48.90 22.80
N LYS A 4 0.30 -47.67 23.00
CA LYS A 4 -1.12 -47.43 23.24
C LYS A 4 -1.87 -48.09 22.09
N GLN A 5 -2.81 -48.95 22.47
CA GLN A 5 -3.76 -49.61 21.60
C GLN A 5 -4.15 -48.67 20.46
N ASN A 6 -4.01 -49.16 19.23
CA ASN A 6 -4.86 -48.69 18.16
C ASN A 6 -6.29 -48.94 18.65
N ASP A 7 -6.95 -47.89 19.15
CA ASP A 7 -8.40 -47.85 19.29
C ASP A 7 -8.93 -48.04 17.87
N LEU A 8 -9.17 -49.31 17.52
CA LEU A 8 -9.87 -49.69 16.30
C LEU A 8 -11.24 -49.04 16.42
N LEU A 9 -11.38 -47.89 15.75
CA LEU A 9 -12.66 -47.21 15.64
C LEU A 9 -13.68 -48.24 15.16
N PRO A 10 -14.87 -48.30 15.78
CA PRO A 10 -15.89 -49.23 15.36
C PRO A 10 -16.23 -48.99 13.87
N PRO A 11 -16.72 -50.01 13.15
CA PRO A 11 -17.18 -49.86 11.77
C PRO A 11 -18.08 -48.64 11.61
N ILE A 12 -18.03 -47.97 10.46
CA ILE A 12 -18.73 -46.69 10.21
C ILE A 12 -20.22 -46.78 10.59
N ASP A 13 -20.86 -47.91 10.28
CA ASP A 13 -22.28 -48.16 10.57
C ASP A 13 -22.61 -48.22 12.07
N GLU A 14 -21.64 -48.59 12.91
CA GLU A 14 -21.78 -48.57 14.37
C GLU A 14 -21.35 -47.22 14.97
N TRP A 15 -20.33 -46.59 14.39
CA TRP A 15 -19.87 -45.26 14.78
C TRP A 15 -20.95 -44.20 14.55
N ILE A 16 -21.66 -44.27 13.41
CA ILE A 16 -22.70 -43.31 13.05
C ILE A 16 -23.93 -43.43 13.96
N LYS A 17 -24.26 -44.65 14.43
CA LYS A 17 -25.36 -44.88 15.39
C LYS A 17 -25.14 -44.16 16.73
N LYS A 18 -23.89 -43.88 17.10
CA LYS A 18 -23.54 -43.13 18.33
C LYS A 18 -23.78 -41.62 18.19
N HIS A 19 -23.86 -41.10 16.96
CA HIS A 19 -23.98 -39.67 16.68
C HIS A 19 -25.40 -39.33 16.19
N ARG A 20 -26.12 -38.49 16.93
CA ARG A 20 -27.49 -38.08 16.59
C ARG A 20 -27.49 -36.75 15.84
N PHE A 21 -27.55 -36.79 14.52
CA PHE A 21 -27.81 -35.62 13.67
C PHE A 21 -28.78 -36.00 12.54
N LYS A 22 -29.55 -35.03 12.03
CA LYS A 22 -30.46 -35.25 10.88
C LYS A 22 -29.80 -34.80 9.59
N THR A 23 -29.07 -33.69 9.64
CA THR A 23 -28.37 -33.13 8.48
C THR A 23 -26.99 -32.62 8.89
N THR A 24 -26.11 -32.41 7.91
CA THR A 24 -24.79 -31.81 8.14
C THR A 24 -24.85 -30.40 8.71
N ARG A 25 -26.01 -29.73 8.66
CA ARG A 25 -26.22 -28.41 9.30
C ARG A 25 -26.19 -28.49 10.83
N ASP A 26 -26.44 -29.66 11.40
CA ASP A 26 -26.47 -29.87 12.85
C ASP A 26 -25.05 -30.09 13.41
N ILE A 27 -24.05 -30.28 12.53
CA ILE A 27 -22.67 -30.56 12.93
C ILE A 27 -21.92 -29.23 13.13
N PRO A 28 -21.38 -28.95 14.33
CA PRO A 28 -20.63 -27.74 14.57
C PRO A 28 -19.31 -27.75 13.81
N VAL A 29 -19.08 -26.74 12.97
CA VAL A 29 -17.80 -26.54 12.28
C VAL A 29 -16.89 -25.67 13.15
N PRO A 30 -15.65 -26.08 13.44
CA PRO A 30 -14.69 -25.25 14.16
C PRO A 30 -14.47 -23.90 13.48
N LYS A 31 -14.31 -22.83 14.26
CA LYS A 31 -14.11 -21.47 13.72
C LYS A 31 -12.72 -21.26 13.13
N ARG A 32 -11.71 -21.93 13.68
CA ARG A 32 -10.31 -21.81 13.29
C ARG A 32 -10.02 -22.75 12.14
N LEU A 33 -9.26 -22.30 11.14
CA LEU A 33 -8.93 -23.12 9.98
C LEU A 33 -8.07 -24.32 10.36
N LEU A 34 -7.18 -24.19 11.34
CA LEU A 34 -6.29 -25.28 11.77
C LEU A 34 -7.06 -26.44 12.41
N ASP A 35 -8.13 -26.13 13.14
CA ASP A 35 -8.98 -27.12 13.81
C ASP A 35 -9.89 -27.88 12.81
N GLN A 36 -9.98 -27.40 11.56
CA GLN A 36 -10.68 -28.07 10.47
C GLN A 36 -9.78 -29.06 9.71
N VAL A 37 -8.48 -29.11 10.01
CA VAL A 37 -7.54 -30.04 9.37
C VAL A 37 -7.73 -31.43 10.00
N ILE A 38 -8.03 -32.43 9.16
CA ILE A 38 -8.37 -33.79 9.60
C ILE A 38 -7.20 -34.75 9.29
N GLY A 39 -6.80 -35.56 10.28
CA GLY A 39 -5.84 -36.66 10.08
C GLY A 39 -4.39 -36.23 9.83
N GLN A 40 -4.04 -34.99 10.18
CA GLN A 40 -2.69 -34.42 10.02
C GLN A 40 -2.19 -33.77 11.32
N GLU A 41 -2.40 -34.42 12.46
CA GLU A 41 -2.17 -33.87 13.80
C GLU A 41 -0.71 -33.44 13.99
N LYS A 42 0.24 -34.23 13.46
CA LYS A 42 1.67 -33.92 13.54
C LYS A 42 2.05 -32.69 12.72
N ALA A 43 1.51 -32.55 11.50
CA ALA A 43 1.79 -31.38 10.65
C ALA A 43 1.21 -30.11 11.28
N VAL A 44 -0.01 -30.20 11.79
CA VAL A 44 -0.71 -29.14 12.52
C VAL A 44 0.09 -28.69 13.75
N GLU A 45 0.64 -29.63 14.53
CA GLU A 45 1.48 -29.29 15.69
C GLU A 45 2.78 -28.57 15.32
N VAL A 46 3.46 -29.04 14.28
CA VAL A 46 4.71 -28.43 13.79
C VAL A 46 4.46 -27.02 13.27
N VAL A 47 3.41 -26.83 12.46
CA VAL A 47 3.05 -25.53 11.88
C VAL A 47 2.67 -24.54 12.98
N ARG A 48 1.93 -24.97 14.00
CA ARG A 48 1.61 -24.13 15.17
C ARG A 48 2.87 -23.64 15.88
N LYS A 49 3.80 -24.55 16.20
CA LYS A 49 5.07 -24.20 16.84
C LYS A 49 5.93 -23.28 15.97
N ALA A 50 5.93 -23.53 14.66
CA ALA A 50 6.67 -22.70 13.72
C ALA A 50 6.08 -21.29 13.60
N ALA A 51 4.74 -21.14 13.62
CA ALA A 51 4.06 -19.86 13.58
C ALA A 51 4.41 -18.99 14.81
N GLU A 52 4.30 -19.58 16.01
CA GLU A 52 4.61 -18.90 17.27
C GLU A 52 6.07 -18.42 17.33
N GLN A 53 6.99 -19.20 16.74
CA GLN A 53 8.42 -18.91 16.71
C GLN A 53 8.90 -18.19 15.44
N LYS A 54 7.99 -17.81 14.53
CA LYS A 54 8.30 -17.19 13.22
C LYS A 54 9.34 -17.97 12.41
N ARG A 55 9.23 -19.31 12.39
CA ARG A 55 10.11 -20.19 11.61
C ARG A 55 9.50 -20.52 10.24
N HIS A 56 10.36 -20.69 9.25
CA HIS A 56 9.95 -21.20 7.93
C HIS A 56 9.53 -22.67 8.03
N VAL A 57 8.56 -23.07 7.20
CA VAL A 57 8.01 -24.43 7.16
C VAL A 57 8.03 -24.92 5.72
N MET A 58 8.46 -26.16 5.52
CA MET A 58 8.33 -26.87 4.25
C MET A 58 7.28 -27.97 4.42
N LEU A 59 6.20 -27.90 3.64
CA LEU A 59 5.12 -28.90 3.63
C LEU A 59 5.28 -29.79 2.40
N ILE A 60 5.57 -31.07 2.60
CA ILE A 60 5.74 -32.04 1.53
C ILE A 60 4.58 -33.03 1.56
N GLY A 61 3.91 -33.22 0.42
CA GLY A 61 2.82 -34.17 0.28
C GLY A 61 2.14 -34.06 -1.08
N ASP A 62 1.34 -35.08 -1.40
CA ASP A 62 0.61 -35.18 -2.66
C ASP A 62 -0.32 -33.96 -2.89
N PRO A 63 -0.67 -33.65 -4.15
CA PRO A 63 -1.67 -32.62 -4.44
C PRO A 63 -3.01 -32.96 -3.76
N GLY A 64 -3.72 -31.94 -3.27
CA GLY A 64 -5.02 -32.12 -2.60
C GLY A 64 -4.95 -32.58 -1.13
N THR A 65 -3.77 -32.69 -0.53
CA THR A 65 -3.58 -33.09 0.89
C THR A 65 -3.79 -31.96 1.91
N GLY A 66 -4.13 -30.75 1.47
CA GLY A 66 -4.43 -29.61 2.36
C GLY A 66 -3.22 -28.74 2.75
N LYS A 67 -2.10 -28.80 2.01
CA LYS A 67 -0.90 -27.95 2.24
C LYS A 67 -1.23 -26.45 2.36
N SER A 68 -1.99 -25.92 1.40
CA SER A 68 -2.41 -24.52 1.38
C SER A 68 -3.35 -24.17 2.54
N MET A 69 -4.20 -25.11 2.97
CA MET A 69 -5.09 -24.93 4.12
C MET A 69 -4.30 -24.82 5.43
N ILE A 70 -3.32 -25.70 5.63
CA ILE A 70 -2.42 -25.67 6.79
C ILE A 70 -1.60 -24.37 6.80
N ALA A 71 -1.08 -23.96 5.64
CA ALA A 71 -0.32 -22.72 5.51
C ALA A 71 -1.18 -21.47 5.82
N ARG A 72 -2.44 -21.43 5.34
CA ARG A 72 -3.38 -20.36 5.69
C ARG A 72 -3.67 -20.31 7.16
N ALA A 73 -3.86 -21.46 7.78
CA ALA A 73 -4.13 -21.57 9.20
C ALA A 73 -2.96 -21.11 10.09
N MET A 74 -1.73 -21.08 9.55
CA MET A 74 -0.54 -20.56 10.23
C MET A 74 -0.68 -19.09 10.64
N THR A 75 -1.43 -18.28 9.88
CA THR A 75 -1.58 -16.84 10.13
C THR A 75 -2.30 -16.55 11.44
N GLU A 76 -3.18 -17.46 11.89
CA GLU A 76 -3.93 -17.33 13.14
C GLU A 76 -3.06 -17.46 14.40
N PHE A 77 -1.89 -18.10 14.27
CA PHE A 77 -0.95 -18.37 15.37
C PHE A 77 0.28 -17.46 15.33
N LEU A 78 0.37 -16.58 14.34
CA LEU A 78 1.37 -15.54 14.35
C LEU A 78 1.16 -14.62 15.57
N PRO A 79 2.24 -14.16 16.22
CA PRO A 79 2.14 -13.21 17.31
C PRO A 79 1.32 -11.98 16.90
N LYS A 80 0.40 -11.55 17.77
CA LYS A 80 -0.42 -10.34 17.56
C LYS A 80 0.41 -9.08 17.76
N GLU A 81 1.38 -8.88 16.89
CA GLU A 81 2.16 -7.66 16.80
C GLU A 81 1.44 -6.64 15.93
N GLU A 82 1.77 -5.36 16.11
CA GLU A 82 1.28 -4.33 15.20
C GLU A 82 1.82 -4.59 13.79
N LEU A 83 0.90 -4.76 12.84
CA LEU A 83 1.22 -4.75 11.42
C LEU A 83 1.89 -3.42 11.05
N GLU A 84 2.65 -3.45 9.97
CA GLU A 84 3.41 -2.29 9.49
C GLU A 84 2.98 -1.94 8.08
N ASP A 85 2.80 -0.65 7.82
CA ASP A 85 2.62 -0.13 6.48
C ASP A 85 3.98 0.30 5.92
N ILE A 86 4.14 0.16 4.61
CA ILE A 86 5.36 0.49 3.87
C ILE A 86 5.07 1.64 2.91
N LEU A 87 5.81 2.73 3.07
CA LEU A 87 5.75 3.95 2.26
C LEU A 87 7.05 4.11 1.49
N VAL A 88 6.98 4.72 0.30
CA VAL A 88 8.14 5.13 -0.49
C VAL A 88 8.10 6.63 -0.71
N TYR A 89 9.21 7.28 -0.37
CA TYR A 89 9.42 8.71 -0.49
C TYR A 89 10.37 9.02 -1.64
N PRO A 90 10.24 10.20 -2.26
CA PRO A 90 11.27 10.73 -3.14
C PRO A 90 12.58 10.90 -2.36
N ASN A 91 13.70 10.59 -3.01
CA ASN A 91 15.03 10.86 -2.48
C ASN A 91 15.62 12.10 -3.18
N PRO A 92 15.91 13.19 -2.45
CA PRO A 92 16.48 14.40 -3.04
C PRO A 92 17.97 14.27 -3.40
N GLU A 93 18.70 13.33 -2.80
CA GLU A 93 20.13 13.12 -3.07
C GLU A 93 20.34 12.24 -4.31
N ASP A 94 19.58 11.15 -4.42
CA ASP A 94 19.62 10.23 -5.56
C ASP A 94 18.19 9.79 -5.97
N PRO A 95 17.63 10.38 -7.04
CA PRO A 95 16.29 10.04 -7.51
C PRO A 95 16.09 8.55 -7.84
N ASN A 96 17.14 7.83 -8.28
CA ASN A 96 17.05 6.42 -8.65
C ASN A 96 17.03 5.48 -7.43
N THR A 97 17.25 6.02 -6.23
CA THR A 97 17.21 5.26 -4.97
C THR A 97 16.11 5.83 -4.05
N PRO A 98 14.83 5.50 -4.28
CA PRO A 98 13.73 5.96 -3.43
C PRO A 98 13.87 5.53 -1.97
N LEU A 99 13.44 6.38 -1.04
CA LEU A 99 13.54 6.10 0.39
C LEU A 99 12.34 5.30 0.89
N VAL A 100 12.58 4.14 1.47
CA VAL A 100 11.52 3.31 2.08
C VAL A 100 11.36 3.67 3.56
N ARG A 101 10.12 3.88 3.99
CA ARG A 101 9.79 4.15 5.40
C ARG A 101 8.69 3.20 5.87
N VAL A 102 8.94 2.57 7.00
CA VAL A 102 7.99 1.70 7.68
C VAL A 102 7.27 2.49 8.78
N VAL A 103 5.95 2.34 8.87
CA VAL A 103 5.11 3.00 9.89
C VAL A 103 4.11 1.99 10.48
N PRO A 104 3.59 2.21 11.70
CA PRO A 104 2.54 1.35 12.25
C PRO A 104 1.30 1.27 11.35
N GLY A 105 0.67 0.10 11.33
CA GLY A 105 -0.48 -0.23 10.50
C GLY A 105 -1.63 0.78 10.62
N GLY A 106 -2.16 1.17 9.47
CA GLY A 106 -3.24 2.15 9.37
C GLY A 106 -2.78 3.61 9.30
N LYS A 107 -1.50 3.92 9.57
CA LYS A 107 -0.99 5.30 9.49
C LYS A 107 -0.61 5.73 8.07
N ALA A 108 -0.32 4.82 7.15
CA ALA A 108 0.11 5.20 5.79
C ALA A 108 -0.94 6.05 5.07
N LYS A 109 -2.22 5.68 5.17
CA LYS A 109 -3.33 6.41 4.55
C LYS A 109 -3.46 7.83 5.12
N GLU A 110 -3.28 8.00 6.44
CA GLU A 110 -3.31 9.29 7.11
C GLU A 110 -2.14 10.18 6.67
N ILE A 111 -0.93 9.63 6.62
CA ILE A 111 0.30 10.35 6.23
C ILE A 111 0.20 10.82 4.79
N VAL A 112 -0.19 9.96 3.85
CA VAL A 112 -0.32 10.32 2.43
C VAL A 112 -1.42 11.35 2.23
N LYS A 113 -2.56 11.22 2.91
CA LYS A 113 -3.65 12.20 2.85
C LYS A 113 -3.20 13.57 3.38
N ALA A 114 -2.50 13.59 4.51
CA ALA A 114 -1.96 14.82 5.10
C ALA A 114 -0.95 15.50 4.16
N LYS A 115 0.00 14.74 3.62
CA LYS A 115 1.01 15.27 2.68
C LYS A 115 0.41 15.74 1.36
N ARG A 116 -0.61 15.04 0.85
CA ARG A 116 -1.33 15.47 -0.35
C ARG A 116 -2.13 16.74 -0.11
N ALA A 117 -2.74 16.89 1.07
CA ALA A 117 -3.44 18.12 1.44
C ALA A 117 -2.48 19.31 1.61
N GLU A 118 -1.32 19.08 2.21
CA GLU A 118 -0.24 20.08 2.35
C GLU A 118 0.27 20.54 0.97
N ALA A 119 0.57 19.60 0.07
CA ALA A 119 0.99 19.90 -1.30
C ALA A 119 -0.06 20.69 -2.08
N LYS A 120 -1.35 20.32 -1.96
CA LYS A 120 -2.45 21.04 -2.59
C LYS A 120 -2.57 22.47 -2.06
N LYS A 121 -2.50 22.65 -0.73
CA LYS A 121 -2.56 23.98 -0.09
C LYS A 121 -1.40 24.87 -0.52
N LYS A 122 -0.18 24.33 -0.62
CA LYS A 122 1.00 25.07 -1.08
C LYS A 122 0.85 25.53 -2.54
N SER A 123 0.32 24.67 -3.41
CA SER A 123 0.01 25.01 -4.80
C SER A 123 -1.07 26.10 -4.91
N GLU A 124 -2.12 26.02 -4.10
CA GLU A 124 -3.19 27.03 -4.04
C GLU A 124 -2.65 28.37 -3.51
N GLN A 125 -1.81 28.35 -2.47
CA GLN A 125 -1.17 29.55 -1.92
C GLN A 125 -0.26 30.25 -2.94
N GLN A 126 0.57 29.50 -3.67
CA GLN A 126 1.41 30.06 -4.73
C GLN A 126 0.55 30.73 -5.82
N SER A 127 -0.54 30.07 -6.23
CA SER A 127 -1.48 30.63 -7.22
C SER A 127 -2.14 31.92 -6.71
N SER A 128 -2.53 31.94 -5.44
CA SER A 128 -3.15 33.10 -4.80
C SER A 128 -2.17 34.27 -4.66
N ILE A 129 -0.92 34.01 -4.28
CA ILE A 129 0.12 35.05 -4.18
C ILE A 129 0.37 35.68 -5.56
N ILE A 130 0.50 34.86 -6.61
CA ILE A 130 0.71 35.34 -7.99
C ILE A 130 -0.47 36.21 -8.44
N LEU A 131 -1.70 35.73 -8.23
CA LEU A 131 -2.91 36.49 -8.56
C LEU A 131 -2.96 37.82 -7.79
N SER A 132 -2.63 37.82 -6.51
CA SER A 132 -2.63 39.02 -5.67
C SER A 132 -1.60 40.06 -6.14
N LEU A 133 -0.40 39.62 -6.55
CA LEU A 133 0.64 40.50 -7.10
C LEU A 133 0.23 41.11 -8.44
N VAL A 134 -0.39 40.33 -9.32
CA VAL A 134 -0.89 40.83 -10.61
C VAL A 134 -1.98 41.87 -10.40
N ILE A 135 -2.93 41.63 -9.49
CA ILE A 135 -3.98 42.59 -9.15
C ILE A 135 -3.38 43.87 -8.57
N LEU A 136 -2.38 43.76 -7.69
CA LEU A 136 -1.69 44.91 -7.10
C LEU A 136 -1.00 45.77 -8.17
N ILE A 137 -0.32 45.17 -9.15
CA ILE A 137 0.36 45.88 -10.25
C ILE A 137 -0.66 46.63 -11.11
N ILE A 138 -1.79 45.97 -11.44
CA ILE A 138 -2.86 46.59 -12.24
C ILE A 138 -3.49 47.77 -11.47
N MET A 139 -3.79 47.58 -10.18
CA MET A 139 -4.37 48.63 -9.33
C MET A 139 -3.42 49.83 -9.14
N ALA A 140 -2.13 49.57 -8.91
CA ALA A 140 -1.13 50.64 -8.81
C ALA A 140 -1.00 51.43 -10.12
N SER A 141 -0.99 50.74 -11.26
CA SER A 141 -0.89 51.37 -12.58
C SER A 141 -2.13 52.20 -12.91
N LEU A 142 -3.33 51.73 -12.53
CA LEU A 142 -4.57 52.50 -12.64
C LEU A 142 -4.51 53.75 -11.76
N LEU A 143 -4.07 53.62 -10.51
CA LEU A 143 -3.97 54.76 -9.59
C LEU A 143 -3.02 55.83 -10.14
N PHE A 144 -1.83 55.44 -10.60
CA PHE A 144 -0.86 56.35 -11.23
C PHE A 144 -1.40 57.03 -12.49
N ALA A 145 -2.21 56.34 -13.31
CA ALA A 145 -2.81 56.92 -14.50
C ALA A 145 -3.80 58.06 -14.17
N PHE A 146 -4.54 57.96 -13.05
CA PHE A 146 -5.50 58.98 -12.61
C PHE A 146 -4.86 60.12 -11.79
N THR A 147 -3.79 59.86 -11.04
CA THR A 147 -3.18 60.87 -10.15
C THR A 147 -2.07 61.70 -10.79
N SER A 148 -1.56 61.29 -11.95
CA SER A 148 -0.55 62.07 -12.68
C SER A 148 -1.20 63.32 -13.29
N VAL A 149 -0.55 64.48 -13.19
CA VAL A 149 -0.99 65.72 -13.85
C VAL A 149 0.09 66.11 -14.87
N PRO A 150 -0.21 66.07 -16.18
CA PRO A 150 -1.48 65.70 -16.81
C PRO A 150 -1.79 64.20 -16.72
N PRO A 151 -3.08 63.80 -16.79
CA PRO A 151 -3.48 62.39 -16.74
C PRO A 151 -3.03 61.67 -18.02
N HIS A 152 -2.33 60.56 -17.81
CA HIS A 152 -1.71 59.75 -18.85
C HIS A 152 -2.37 58.37 -18.88
N PRO A 153 -3.48 58.18 -19.64
CA PRO A 153 -4.20 56.91 -19.72
C PRO A 153 -3.34 55.76 -20.28
N GLU A 154 -2.26 56.07 -20.98
CA GLU A 154 -1.27 55.11 -21.47
C GLU A 154 -0.69 54.23 -20.36
N TYR A 155 -0.50 54.75 -19.13
CA TYR A 155 0.02 53.96 -18.01
C TYR A 155 -0.93 52.85 -17.56
N ALA A 156 -2.25 53.07 -17.67
CA ALA A 156 -3.24 52.04 -17.36
C ALA A 156 -3.18 50.88 -18.36
N LEU A 157 -3.01 51.19 -19.65
CA LEU A 157 -2.90 50.18 -20.71
C LEU A 157 -1.62 49.35 -20.56
N PHE A 158 -0.47 50.00 -20.31
CA PHE A 158 0.79 49.30 -20.07
C PHE A 158 0.74 48.44 -18.79
N GLY A 159 0.12 48.92 -17.72
CA GLY A 159 -0.04 48.17 -16.48
C GLY A 159 -0.85 46.89 -16.63
N ILE A 160 -1.96 46.94 -17.37
CA ILE A 160 -2.79 45.77 -17.69
C ILE A 160 -2.01 44.77 -18.56
N LEU A 161 -1.32 45.27 -19.59
CA LEU A 161 -0.57 44.43 -20.52
C LEU A 161 0.60 43.71 -19.83
N ILE A 162 1.34 44.43 -18.98
CA ILE A 162 2.41 43.86 -18.15
C ILE A 162 1.84 42.85 -17.14
N GLY A 163 0.73 43.17 -16.46
CA GLY A 163 0.08 42.26 -15.52
C GLY A 163 -0.36 40.93 -16.17
N ILE A 164 -0.97 40.99 -17.36
CA ILE A 164 -1.35 39.80 -18.14
C ILE A 164 -0.12 39.02 -18.59
N MET A 165 0.93 39.71 -19.04
CA MET A 165 2.16 39.06 -19.50
C MET A 165 2.89 38.34 -18.36
N ILE A 166 2.96 38.95 -17.17
CA ILE A 166 3.50 38.34 -15.95
C ILE A 166 2.64 37.15 -15.53
N TYR A 167 1.31 37.29 -15.55
CA TYR A 167 0.40 36.19 -15.24
C TYR A 167 0.60 35.01 -16.18
N ILE A 168 0.68 35.21 -17.50
CA ILE A 168 0.91 34.14 -18.48
C ILE A 168 2.30 33.52 -18.29
N PHE A 169 3.33 34.32 -18.00
CA PHE A 169 4.68 33.82 -17.79
C PHE A 169 4.78 32.96 -16.52
N MET A 170 4.22 33.44 -15.40
CA MET A 170 4.18 32.68 -14.13
C MET A 170 3.22 31.50 -14.20
N ALA A 171 2.09 31.62 -14.91
CA ALA A 171 1.19 30.52 -15.19
C ALA A 171 1.88 29.49 -16.09
N ARG A 172 2.67 29.85 -17.10
CA ARG A 172 3.47 28.86 -17.85
C ARG A 172 4.59 28.23 -17.01
N GLY A 173 5.03 28.91 -15.93
CA GLY A 173 5.83 28.33 -14.85
C GLY A 173 5.12 27.24 -14.02
N LEU A 174 3.89 26.83 -14.38
CA LEU A 174 3.09 25.72 -13.81
C LEU A 174 3.83 24.37 -13.69
N ALA A 175 5.03 24.21 -14.25
CA ALA A 175 5.91 23.08 -13.96
C ALA A 175 6.15 22.90 -12.44
N THR A 176 6.19 23.99 -11.68
CA THR A 176 6.40 23.98 -10.22
C THR A 176 5.22 23.37 -9.46
N GLN A 177 3.98 23.51 -9.96
CA GLN A 177 2.79 22.94 -9.30
C GLN A 177 2.72 21.42 -9.43
N ARG A 178 3.18 20.86 -10.56
CA ARG A 178 3.25 19.41 -10.75
C ARG A 178 4.28 18.78 -9.83
N THR A 179 5.42 19.46 -9.65
CA THR A 179 6.53 19.02 -8.80
C THR A 179 6.09 18.80 -7.34
N GLU A 180 5.28 19.70 -6.78
CA GLU A 180 4.83 19.59 -5.37
C GLU A 180 3.86 18.42 -5.14
N LEU A 181 2.94 18.14 -6.08
CA LEU A 181 2.06 16.97 -6.00
C LEU A 181 2.83 15.66 -6.26
N GLN A 182 3.85 15.73 -7.11
CA GLN A 182 4.73 14.61 -7.45
C GLN A 182 5.61 14.18 -6.27
N ASN A 183 5.96 15.09 -5.35
CA ASN A 183 6.75 14.79 -4.15
C ASN A 183 5.97 14.08 -3.03
N THR A 184 4.70 13.72 -3.26
CA THR A 184 3.93 12.96 -2.27
C THR A 184 4.41 11.50 -2.18
N PRO A 185 4.48 10.91 -0.98
CA PRO A 185 4.90 9.53 -0.81
C PRO A 185 3.88 8.54 -1.40
N LYS A 186 4.37 7.43 -1.93
CA LYS A 186 3.56 6.31 -2.44
C LYS A 186 3.37 5.27 -1.35
N ILE A 187 2.15 4.73 -1.23
CA ILE A 187 1.87 3.56 -0.39
C ILE A 187 2.23 2.31 -1.19
N LEU A 188 3.11 1.46 -0.64
CA LEU A 188 3.42 0.15 -1.21
C LEU A 188 2.56 -0.95 -0.60
N VAL A 189 2.50 -0.96 0.73
CA VAL A 189 1.72 -1.93 1.50
C VAL A 189 1.02 -1.16 2.61
N ALA A 190 -0.28 -1.37 2.78
CA ALA A 190 -1.04 -0.76 3.85
C ALA A 190 -2.07 -1.72 4.42
N HIS A 191 -2.20 -1.68 5.73
CA HIS A 191 -3.13 -2.45 6.54
C HIS A 191 -4.11 -1.49 7.23
N ASN A 192 -5.27 -2.00 7.63
CA ASN A 192 -6.18 -1.28 8.51
C ASN A 192 -5.95 -1.68 9.97
N LYS A 193 -6.51 -0.90 10.90
CA LYS A 193 -6.42 -1.20 12.32
C LYS A 193 -7.18 -2.49 12.64
N GLY A 194 -6.47 -3.49 13.16
CA GLY A 194 -7.04 -4.78 13.56
C GLY A 194 -7.12 -5.83 12.45
N ASP A 195 -6.50 -5.58 11.29
CA ASP A 195 -6.36 -6.60 10.26
C ASP A 195 -5.57 -7.81 10.80
N LEU A 196 -5.94 -9.01 10.33
CA LEU A 196 -5.17 -10.22 10.60
C LEU A 196 -3.86 -10.20 9.78
N PRO A 197 -2.82 -10.92 10.24
CA PRO A 197 -1.60 -11.08 9.47
C PRO A 197 -1.87 -11.53 8.04
N PRO A 198 -1.22 -10.93 7.03
CA PRO A 198 -1.52 -11.21 5.64
C PRO A 198 -1.13 -12.63 5.26
N PHE A 199 -1.95 -13.30 4.44
CA PHE A 199 -1.60 -14.52 3.74
C PHE A 199 -1.42 -14.20 2.27
N VAL A 200 -0.21 -14.34 1.76
CA VAL A 200 0.12 -14.08 0.36
C VAL A 200 0.49 -15.38 -0.32
N ASP A 201 -0.33 -15.81 -1.26
CA ASP A 201 -0.04 -16.93 -2.14
C ASP A 201 0.75 -16.43 -3.35
N ALA A 202 1.99 -16.91 -3.48
CA ALA A 202 2.90 -16.59 -4.57
C ALA A 202 3.25 -17.85 -5.41
N THR A 203 2.38 -18.87 -5.36
CA THR A 203 2.48 -20.03 -6.24
C THR A 203 2.48 -19.56 -7.71
N ALA A 204 3.46 -20.03 -8.48
CA ALA A 204 3.68 -19.63 -9.88
C ALA A 204 3.88 -18.12 -10.12
N ALA A 205 4.30 -17.34 -9.12
CA ALA A 205 4.58 -15.92 -9.30
C ALA A 205 5.85 -15.68 -10.15
N HIS A 206 5.76 -14.77 -11.13
CA HIS A 206 6.92 -14.28 -11.87
C HIS A 206 7.83 -13.39 -10.99
N SER A 207 9.07 -13.16 -11.41
CA SER A 207 10.07 -12.42 -10.62
C SER A 207 9.59 -11.06 -10.12
N GLY A 208 8.97 -10.24 -10.97
CA GLY A 208 8.44 -8.93 -10.56
C GLY A 208 7.27 -9.03 -9.57
N ALA A 209 6.41 -10.04 -9.73
CA ALA A 209 5.30 -10.28 -8.81
C ALA A 209 5.77 -10.80 -7.44
N LEU A 210 6.84 -11.59 -7.39
CA LEU A 210 7.41 -12.13 -6.16
C LEU A 210 8.27 -11.08 -5.44
N LEU A 211 9.25 -10.52 -6.14
CA LEU A 211 10.31 -9.68 -5.59
C LEU A 211 10.00 -8.18 -5.61
N GLY A 212 9.01 -7.74 -6.39
CA GLY A 212 8.75 -6.33 -6.67
C GLY A 212 9.34 -5.90 -8.00
N ASP A 213 8.83 -4.78 -8.51
CA ASP A 213 9.20 -4.29 -9.83
C ASP A 213 9.16 -2.75 -9.86
N VAL A 214 9.73 -2.14 -10.89
CA VAL A 214 9.65 -0.71 -11.15
C VAL A 214 9.05 -0.52 -12.53
N ARG A 215 7.90 0.16 -12.60
CA ARG A 215 7.23 0.41 -13.88
C ARG A 215 8.11 1.26 -14.79
N HIS A 216 8.11 0.91 -16.07
CA HIS A 216 8.69 1.74 -17.11
C HIS A 216 7.91 3.05 -17.27
N ASP A 217 8.63 4.18 -17.37
CA ASP A 217 8.04 5.48 -17.67
C ASP A 217 8.20 5.83 -19.16
N PRO A 218 7.10 5.88 -19.95
CA PRO A 218 7.18 6.25 -21.37
C PRO A 218 7.51 7.73 -21.61
N PHE A 219 7.44 8.60 -20.59
CA PHE A 219 7.63 10.05 -20.73
C PHE A 219 9.02 10.54 -20.34
N GLN A 220 9.98 9.63 -20.19
CA GLN A 220 11.36 9.92 -19.77
C GLN A 220 12.08 10.97 -20.64
N SER A 221 11.66 11.16 -21.89
CA SER A 221 12.28 12.12 -22.83
C SER A 221 11.52 13.44 -22.98
N ALA A 222 10.33 13.56 -22.39
CA ALA A 222 9.38 14.64 -22.69
C ALA A 222 9.28 15.72 -21.61
N GLY A 223 10.13 15.67 -20.57
CA GLY A 223 10.06 16.60 -19.43
C GLY A 223 8.79 16.45 -18.58
N LEU A 224 8.08 15.33 -18.74
CA LEU A 224 6.89 14.93 -17.99
C LEU A 224 7.15 13.64 -17.22
N GLU A 225 8.36 13.52 -16.68
CA GLU A 225 8.81 12.32 -16.00
C GLU A 225 7.98 12.08 -14.74
N THR A 226 7.64 10.81 -14.55
CA THR A 226 7.04 10.32 -13.32
C THR A 226 8.16 10.11 -12.32
N PRO A 227 8.04 10.66 -11.09
CA PRO A 227 9.07 10.47 -10.08
C PRO A 227 9.34 8.98 -9.82
N PRO A 228 10.61 8.54 -9.71
CA PRO A 228 10.95 7.12 -9.58
C PRO A 228 10.25 6.42 -8.41
N HIS A 229 10.06 7.10 -7.27
CA HIS A 229 9.34 6.54 -6.11
C HIS A 229 7.88 6.18 -6.40
N GLN A 230 7.26 6.80 -7.41
CA GLN A 230 5.89 6.48 -7.82
C GLN A 230 5.82 5.26 -8.75
N LEU A 231 6.95 4.85 -9.34
CA LEU A 231 7.06 3.72 -10.25
C LEU A 231 7.29 2.40 -9.51
N VAL A 232 7.81 2.44 -8.28
CA VAL A 232 8.08 1.26 -7.43
C VAL A 232 6.81 0.48 -7.11
N GLU A 233 6.84 -0.84 -7.26
CA GLU A 233 5.74 -1.76 -6.95
C GLU A 233 6.17 -2.82 -5.93
N ALA A 234 5.25 -3.12 -5.01
CA ALA A 234 5.46 -4.14 -3.99
C ALA A 234 5.20 -5.54 -4.54
N GLY A 235 6.23 -6.39 -4.50
CA GLY A 235 6.12 -7.84 -4.67
C GLY A 235 5.45 -8.58 -3.51
N ALA A 236 5.21 -9.87 -3.70
CA ALA A 236 4.59 -10.76 -2.73
C ALA A 236 5.38 -10.83 -1.42
N ILE A 237 6.72 -10.80 -1.46
CA ILE A 237 7.55 -10.79 -0.24
C ILE A 237 7.26 -9.57 0.65
N HIS A 238 6.99 -8.41 0.04
CA HIS A 238 6.69 -7.17 0.76
C HIS A 238 5.28 -7.19 1.33
N ARG A 239 4.31 -7.72 0.56
CA ARG A 239 2.91 -7.86 1.01
C ARG A 239 2.77 -8.89 2.12
N ALA A 240 3.65 -9.89 2.17
CA ALA A 240 3.70 -10.91 3.20
C ALA A 240 4.44 -10.45 4.47
N HIS A 241 4.92 -9.20 4.53
CA HIS A 241 5.62 -8.67 5.69
C HIS A 241 4.76 -8.82 6.96
N LYS A 242 5.36 -9.34 8.04
CA LYS A 242 4.68 -9.73 9.29
C LYS A 242 3.51 -10.72 9.12
N GLY A 243 3.44 -11.43 7.99
CA GLY A 243 2.44 -12.43 7.68
C GLY A 243 3.05 -13.75 7.22
N VAL A 244 2.36 -14.42 6.28
CA VAL A 244 2.77 -15.70 5.69
C VAL A 244 2.87 -15.54 4.17
N LEU A 245 4.02 -15.92 3.63
CA LEU A 245 4.23 -16.13 2.20
C LEU A 245 4.13 -17.63 1.92
N TYR A 246 3.17 -18.02 1.09
CA TYR A 246 3.00 -19.40 0.64
C TYR A 246 3.46 -19.54 -0.80
N ILE A 247 4.25 -20.57 -1.07
CA ILE A 247 4.72 -20.94 -2.41
C ILE A 247 4.51 -22.45 -2.52
N ASP A 248 3.50 -22.87 -3.29
CA ASP A 248 3.41 -24.27 -3.71
C ASP A 248 4.38 -24.50 -4.88
N GLU A 249 4.80 -25.76 -5.05
CA GLU A 249 5.67 -26.17 -6.16
C GLU A 249 6.98 -25.36 -6.24
N ILE A 250 7.60 -25.11 -5.07
CA ILE A 250 8.89 -24.41 -4.93
C ILE A 250 10.08 -25.20 -5.48
#